data_AF-A0A2S9ALP2-F1
#
_entry.id   AF-A0A2S9ALP2-F1
#
_cell.length_a   1.000
_cell.length_b   1.000
_cell.length_c   1.000
_cell.angle_alpha   90.00
_cell.angle_beta   90.00
_cell.angle_gamma   90.00
#
_symmetry.space_group_name_H-M   'P 1'
#
loop_
_entity.id
_entity.type
_entity.pdbx_description
1 polymer ?
#
loop_
_entity_poly.entity_id
_entity_poly.type
_entity_poly.pdbx_seq_one_letter_code
_entity_poly.pdbx_strand_id
1 'polypeptide(L)'
;MSDVQLRYDCFLGDVRFVLGGVNFSTDWGWIPIFDFALSFRLIGEALVREGSAVFEFTDSDHVIEFNVQDERVVVRTNYAIGQGVVELSEFSRATVEFLSRVRTRIEGEFPDLRENVHYRTALGQFW
;
A
#
# COMPACT_ATOMS: atom_id res chain seq x y z
N MET A 1 -18.14 -7.44 -10.73
CA MET A 1 -17.46 -6.97 -9.52
C MET A 1 -17.53 -5.46 -9.48
N SER A 2 -18.05 -4.89 -8.39
CA SER A 2 -18.11 -3.44 -8.15
C SER A 2 -16.79 -2.90 -7.58
N ASP A 3 -16.66 -1.56 -7.49
CA ASP A 3 -15.48 -0.90 -6.87
C ASP A 3 -15.33 -1.27 -5.38
N VAL A 4 -16.43 -1.26 -4.62
CA VAL A 4 -16.41 -1.66 -3.20
C VAL A 4 -15.92 -3.09 -3.03
N GLN A 5 -16.43 -4.03 -3.85
CA GLN A 5 -16.00 -5.43 -3.78
C GLN A 5 -14.52 -5.60 -4.12
N LEU A 6 -14.03 -4.85 -5.12
CA LEU A 6 -12.63 -4.89 -5.51
C LEU A 6 -11.71 -4.34 -4.40
N ARG A 7 -12.14 -3.28 -3.71
CA ARG A 7 -11.33 -2.59 -2.70
C ARG A 7 -11.36 -3.23 -1.32
N TYR A 8 -12.45 -3.89 -0.95
CA TYR A 8 -12.65 -4.35 0.43
C TYR A 8 -12.91 -5.85 0.57
N ASP A 9 -13.46 -6.50 -0.45
CA ASP A 9 -13.92 -7.89 -0.34
C ASP A 9 -13.03 -8.90 -1.11
N CYS A 10 -12.10 -8.40 -1.93
CA CYS A 10 -11.29 -9.21 -2.84
C CYS A 10 -9.80 -9.16 -2.49
N PHE A 11 -9.11 -10.26 -2.78
CA PHE A 11 -7.65 -10.38 -2.64
C PHE A 11 -7.16 -10.10 -1.22
N LEU A 12 -7.87 -10.65 -0.23
CA LEU A 12 -7.53 -10.49 1.19
C LEU A 12 -6.29 -11.30 1.56
N GLY A 13 -5.49 -10.78 2.49
CA GLY A 13 -4.36 -11.52 3.04
C GLY A 13 -3.59 -10.76 4.11
N ASP A 14 -2.38 -11.23 4.35
CA ASP A 14 -1.42 -10.63 5.27
C ASP A 14 -0.44 -9.71 4.53
N VAL A 15 0.01 -8.66 5.20
CA VAL A 15 1.04 -7.77 4.66
C VAL A 15 2.31 -7.92 5.46
N ARG A 16 3.38 -8.34 4.77
CA ARG A 16 4.73 -8.24 5.32
C ARG A 16 5.32 -6.86 5.05
N PHE A 17 5.38 -6.02 6.08
CA PHE A 17 5.94 -4.67 6.00
C PHE A 17 7.11 -4.52 6.96
N VAL A 18 8.34 -4.58 6.43
CA VAL A 18 9.57 -4.47 7.22
C VAL A 18 10.39 -3.32 6.67
N LEU A 19 10.80 -2.39 7.54
CA LEU A 19 11.47 -1.16 7.14
C LEU A 19 12.53 -0.78 8.17
N GLY A 20 13.78 -0.61 7.73
CA GLY A 20 14.90 -0.27 8.61
C GLY A 20 15.13 -1.28 9.75
N GLY A 21 14.76 -2.56 9.54
CA GLY A 21 14.81 -3.61 10.56
C GLY A 21 13.64 -3.64 11.54
N VAL A 22 12.70 -2.69 11.44
CA VAL A 22 11.45 -2.68 12.23
C VAL A 22 10.36 -3.43 11.47
N ASN A 23 9.57 -4.24 12.19
CA ASN A 23 8.48 -5.01 11.63
C ASN A 23 7.13 -4.34 11.91
N PHE A 24 6.46 -3.91 10.86
CA PHE A 24 5.12 -3.32 10.84
C PHE A 24 4.09 -4.24 10.16
N SER A 25 4.44 -5.52 9.98
CA SER A 25 3.59 -6.49 9.29
C SER A 25 2.25 -6.67 9.99
N THR A 26 1.22 -6.95 9.20
CA THR A 26 -0.12 -7.28 9.65
C THR A 26 -0.38 -8.75 9.34
N ASP A 27 -0.54 -9.55 10.39
CA ASP A 27 -0.88 -10.99 10.32
C ASP A 27 -2.37 -11.19 10.63
N TRP A 28 -3.22 -10.37 10.00
CA TRP A 28 -4.64 -10.30 10.32
C TRP A 28 -5.53 -11.12 9.36
N GLY A 29 -5.03 -11.46 8.19
CA GLY A 29 -5.70 -12.28 7.18
C GLY A 29 -6.80 -11.57 6.38
N TRP A 30 -7.08 -10.31 6.67
CA TRP A 30 -8.19 -9.55 6.07
C TRP A 30 -7.77 -8.28 5.32
N ILE A 31 -6.47 -8.01 5.14
CA ILE A 31 -6.06 -6.80 4.43
C ILE A 31 -6.39 -6.93 2.94
N PRO A 32 -7.15 -5.99 2.34
CA PRO A 32 -7.36 -5.98 0.89
C PRO A 32 -6.06 -5.61 0.17
N ILE A 33 -5.32 -6.62 -0.29
CA ILE A 33 -3.93 -6.44 -0.77
C ILE A 33 -3.85 -5.50 -1.98
N PHE A 34 -4.86 -5.53 -2.86
CA PHE A 34 -4.91 -4.63 -4.01
C PHE A 34 -5.08 -3.17 -3.61
N ASP A 35 -6.04 -2.86 -2.74
CA ASP A 35 -6.26 -1.50 -2.26
C ASP A 35 -5.07 -1.01 -1.42
N PHE A 36 -4.51 -1.88 -0.58
CA PHE A 36 -3.29 -1.59 0.18
C PHE A 36 -2.12 -1.21 -0.74
N ALA A 37 -1.92 -1.94 -1.84
CA ALA A 37 -0.87 -1.63 -2.82
C ALA A 37 -1.10 -0.32 -3.57
N LEU A 38 -2.35 -0.03 -3.96
CA LEU A 38 -2.72 1.26 -4.56
C LEU A 38 -2.47 2.42 -3.60
N SER A 39 -2.93 2.28 -2.36
CA SER A 39 -2.76 3.27 -1.31
C SER A 39 -1.28 3.54 -1.01
N PHE A 40 -0.44 2.51 -0.95
CA PHE A 40 1.00 2.69 -0.79
C PHE A 40 1.66 3.37 -2.00
N ARG A 41 1.20 3.08 -3.22
CA ARG A 41 1.67 3.78 -4.42
C ARG A 41 1.35 5.28 -4.33
N LEU A 42 0.13 5.63 -3.93
CA LEU A 42 -0.31 7.02 -3.73
C LEU A 42 0.47 7.71 -2.61
N ILE A 43 0.69 7.02 -1.48
CA ILE A 43 1.53 7.52 -0.38
C ILE A 43 2.94 7.83 -0.86
N GLY A 44 3.54 6.97 -1.68
CA GLY A 44 4.84 7.24 -2.29
C GLY A 44 4.88 8.54 -3.09
N GLU A 45 3.83 8.84 -3.86
CA GLU A 45 3.73 10.12 -4.59
C GLU A 45 3.46 11.31 -3.67
N ALA A 46 2.62 11.13 -2.67
CA ALA A 46 2.32 12.15 -1.67
C ALA A 46 3.58 12.54 -0.89
N LEU A 47 4.43 11.58 -0.51
CA LEU A 47 5.68 11.88 0.20
C LEU A 47 6.67 12.71 -0.63
N VAL A 48 6.74 12.49 -1.95
CA VAL A 48 7.58 13.31 -2.85
C VAL A 48 7.04 14.74 -2.96
N ARG A 49 5.72 14.91 -2.97
CA ARG A 49 5.07 16.23 -3.17
C ARG A 49 4.89 17.04 -1.88
N GLU A 50 4.50 16.37 -0.81
CA GLU A 50 3.95 16.96 0.41
C GLU A 50 4.82 16.65 1.64
N GLY A 51 5.75 15.69 1.54
CA GLY A 51 6.66 15.33 2.62
C GLY A 51 6.01 14.58 3.78
N SER A 52 4.71 14.32 3.75
CA SER A 52 4.01 13.52 4.77
C SER A 52 2.79 12.82 4.20
N ALA A 53 2.38 11.74 4.83
CA ALA A 53 1.17 10.99 4.50
C ALA A 53 0.72 10.12 5.68
N VAL A 54 -0.55 9.71 5.67
CA VAL A 54 -1.14 8.83 6.67
C VAL A 54 -1.93 7.72 5.95
N PHE A 55 -1.81 6.50 6.45
CA PHE A 55 -2.64 5.36 6.06
C PHE A 55 -3.50 4.90 7.23
N GLU A 56 -4.81 4.83 7.03
CA GLU A 56 -5.78 4.39 8.02
C GLU A 56 -6.39 3.05 7.57
N PHE A 57 -6.50 2.11 8.50
CA PHE A 57 -7.19 0.84 8.23
C PHE A 57 -8.69 1.00 8.50
N THR A 58 -9.52 0.79 7.49
CA THR A 58 -10.97 1.10 7.51
C THR A 58 -11.76 0.52 8.69
N ASP A 59 -11.37 -0.65 9.20
CA ASP A 59 -12.08 -1.36 10.28
C ASP A 59 -11.33 -1.37 11.62
N SER A 60 -10.36 -0.45 11.81
CA SER A 60 -9.64 -0.34 13.09
C SER A 60 -9.15 1.07 13.35
N ASP A 61 -8.77 1.35 14.60
CA ASP A 61 -8.08 2.59 14.94
C ASP A 61 -6.59 2.57 14.54
N HIS A 62 -6.14 1.59 13.75
CA HIS A 62 -4.75 1.45 13.37
C HIS A 62 -4.34 2.43 12.27
N VAL A 63 -3.16 3.02 12.45
CA VAL A 63 -2.63 4.06 11.58
C VAL A 63 -1.15 3.83 11.30
N ILE A 64 -0.73 4.12 10.08
CA ILE A 64 0.68 4.23 9.67
C ILE A 64 0.94 5.68 9.26
N GLU A 65 1.87 6.33 9.94
CA GLU A 65 2.30 7.70 9.66
C GLU A 65 3.63 7.70 8.93
N PHE A 66 3.74 8.53 7.89
CA PHE A 66 4.93 8.67 7.06
C PHE A 66 5.35 10.14 7.04
N ASN A 67 6.63 10.41 7.30
CA ASN A 67 7.18 11.76 7.27
C ASN A 67 8.56 11.77 6.61
N VAL A 68 8.80 12.71 5.70
CA VAL A 68 10.10 12.92 5.08
C VAL A 68 10.95 13.84 5.95
N GLN A 69 12.14 13.39 6.31
CA GLN A 69 13.15 14.12 7.05
C GLN A 69 14.51 13.83 6.42
N ASP A 70 15.23 14.87 5.97
CA ASP A 70 16.57 14.73 5.37
C ASP A 70 16.63 13.64 4.27
N GLU A 71 15.72 13.71 3.30
CA GLU A 71 15.58 12.75 2.18
C GLU A 71 15.20 11.31 2.59
N ARG A 72 14.84 11.09 3.86
CA ARG A 72 14.43 9.80 4.40
C ARG A 72 12.98 9.79 4.82
N VAL A 73 12.31 8.67 4.61
CA VAL A 73 10.96 8.42 5.12
C VAL A 73 11.07 7.78 6.50
N VAL A 74 10.57 8.50 7.49
CA VAL A 74 10.37 8.01 8.85
C VAL A 74 8.94 7.47 8.94
N VAL A 75 8.82 6.19 9.30
CA VAL A 75 7.55 5.48 9.44
C VAL A 75 7.28 5.16 10.90
N ARG A 76 6.07 5.48 11.36
CA ARG A 76 5.57 5.15 12.69
C ARG A 76 4.19 4.52 12.59
N THR A 77 3.86 3.71 13.58
CA THR A 77 2.53 3.10 13.70
C THR A 77 2.07 3.18 15.14
N ASN A 78 0.77 3.07 15.37
CA ASN A 78 0.22 2.96 16.72
C ASN A 78 0.06 1.50 17.20
N TYR A 79 0.41 0.51 16.39
CA TYR A 79 0.23 -0.91 16.67
C TYR A 79 1.55 -1.71 16.78
N ALA A 80 2.67 -1.14 16.35
CA ALA A 80 3.99 -1.74 16.51
C ALA A 80 4.98 -0.76 17.16
N ILE A 81 5.91 -1.30 17.94
CA ILE A 81 6.93 -0.53 18.65
C ILE A 81 8.08 -0.20 17.70
N GLY A 82 8.49 1.06 17.72
CA GLY A 82 9.67 1.55 17.02
C GLY A 82 9.34 2.51 15.87
N GLN A 83 10.39 2.95 15.19
CA GLN A 83 10.29 3.75 13.99
C GLN A 83 11.18 3.15 12.91
N GLY A 84 10.65 3.00 11.71
CA GLY A 84 11.43 2.59 10.56
C GLY A 84 11.96 3.82 9.86
N VAL A 85 13.18 3.75 9.34
CA VAL A 85 13.76 4.80 8.49
C VAL A 85 14.31 4.16 7.23
N VAL A 86 14.01 4.77 6.07
CA VAL A 86 14.50 4.34 4.75
C VAL A 86 14.69 5.56 3.86
N GLU A 87 15.52 5.46 2.83
CA GLU A 87 15.67 6.54 1.84
C GLU A 87 14.36 6.75 1.06
N LEU A 88 13.98 8.00 0.77
CA LEU A 88 12.75 8.32 0.04
C LEU A 88 12.72 7.70 -1.35
N SER A 89 13.87 7.65 -2.02
CA SER A 89 14.01 7.01 -3.33
C SER A 89 13.76 5.50 -3.26
N GLU A 90 14.25 4.84 -2.22
CA GLU A 90 14.03 3.42 -1.98
C GLU A 90 12.56 3.13 -1.66
N PHE A 91 11.94 3.91 -0.78
CA PHE A 91 10.51 3.79 -0.47
C PHE A 91 9.66 3.96 -1.74
N SER A 92 9.91 5.02 -2.50
CA SER A 92 9.17 5.30 -3.75
C SER A 92 9.30 4.17 -4.76
N ARG A 93 10.50 3.60 -4.93
CA ARG A 93 10.70 2.43 -5.78
C ARG A 93 9.94 1.21 -5.26
N ALA A 94 9.99 0.96 -3.96
CA ALA A 94 9.34 -0.20 -3.35
C ALA A 94 7.82 -0.17 -3.53
N THR A 95 7.18 1.00 -3.45
CA THR A 95 5.72 1.12 -3.65
C THR A 95 5.31 0.88 -5.11
N VAL A 96 6.13 1.34 -6.07
CA VAL A 96 5.94 1.03 -7.50
C VAL A 96 6.09 -0.46 -7.77
N GLU A 97 7.16 -1.08 -7.26
CA GLU A 97 7.39 -2.52 -7.43
C GLU A 97 6.30 -3.36 -6.78
N PHE A 98 5.81 -2.96 -5.60
CA PHE A 98 4.77 -3.68 -4.89
C PHE A 98 3.45 -3.68 -5.66
N LEU A 99 2.97 -2.53 -6.13
CA LEU A 99 1.77 -2.47 -6.97
C LEU A 99 1.93 -3.29 -8.25
N SER A 100 3.07 -3.20 -8.92
CA SER A 100 3.35 -3.97 -10.13
C SER A 100 3.28 -5.49 -9.89
N ARG A 101 3.87 -5.98 -8.79
CA ARG A 101 3.81 -7.40 -8.41
C ARG A 101 2.40 -7.87 -8.07
N VAL A 102 1.64 -7.07 -7.32
CA VAL A 102 0.24 -7.37 -6.98
C VAL A 102 -0.61 -7.45 -8.25
N ARG A 103 -0.50 -6.47 -9.15
CA ARG A 103 -1.18 -6.49 -10.46
C ARG A 103 -0.80 -7.72 -11.27
N THR A 104 0.50 -7.98 -11.43
CA THR A 104 0.99 -9.12 -12.21
C THR A 104 0.41 -10.44 -11.71
N ARG A 105 0.34 -10.61 -10.39
CA ARG A 105 -0.25 -11.80 -9.76
C ARG A 105 -1.74 -11.89 -10.02
N ILE A 106 -2.50 -10.85 -9.67
CA ILE A 106 -3.96 -10.88 -9.75
C ILE A 106 -4.42 -10.99 -11.20
N GLU A 107 -3.81 -10.26 -12.13
CA GLU A 107 -4.14 -10.34 -13.56
C GLU A 107 -3.70 -11.66 -14.20
N GLY A 108 -2.68 -12.32 -13.64
CA GLY A 108 -2.27 -13.66 -14.05
C GLY A 108 -3.28 -14.73 -13.62
N GLU A 109 -3.85 -14.57 -12.43
CA GLU A 109 -4.86 -15.49 -11.86
C GLU A 109 -6.27 -15.22 -12.40
N PHE A 110 -6.59 -13.95 -12.69
CA PHE A 110 -7.89 -13.50 -13.19
C PHE A 110 -7.73 -12.59 -14.42
N PRO A 111 -7.45 -13.16 -15.62
CA PRO A 111 -7.17 -12.37 -16.83
C PRO A 111 -8.29 -11.40 -17.22
N ASP A 112 -9.55 -11.81 -17.04
CA ASP A 112 -10.75 -11.02 -17.37
C ASP A 112 -10.87 -9.75 -16.51
N LEU A 113 -10.11 -9.65 -15.41
CA LEU A 113 -10.07 -8.46 -14.57
C LEU A 113 -9.63 -7.22 -15.35
N ARG A 114 -8.81 -7.38 -16.39
CA ARG A 114 -8.34 -6.25 -17.22
C ARG A 114 -9.48 -5.56 -17.98
N GLU A 115 -10.55 -6.29 -18.27
CA GLU A 115 -11.73 -5.73 -18.94
C GLU A 115 -12.68 -5.04 -17.96
N ASN A 116 -12.56 -5.32 -16.66
CA ASN A 116 -13.39 -4.74 -15.62
C ASN A 116 -13.17 -3.22 -15.53
N VAL A 117 -14.25 -2.45 -15.72
CA VAL A 117 -14.20 -0.99 -15.69
C VAL A 117 -13.81 -0.45 -14.31
N HIS A 118 -14.30 -1.05 -13.22
CA HIS A 118 -13.97 -0.60 -11.87
C HIS A 118 -12.50 -0.84 -11.53
N TYR A 119 -11.92 -1.95 -12.00
CA TYR A 119 -10.49 -2.23 -11.85
C TYR A 119 -9.64 -1.19 -12.59
N ARG A 120 -9.99 -0.89 -13.84
CA ARG A 120 -9.34 0.17 -14.63
C ARG A 120 -9.46 1.54 -13.98
N THR A 121 -10.66 1.89 -13.51
CA THR A 121 -10.92 3.16 -12.83
C THR A 121 -10.14 3.27 -11.52
N ALA A 122 -10.05 2.20 -10.73
CA ALA A 122 -9.28 2.19 -9.48
C ALA A 122 -7.78 2.40 -9.73
N LEU A 123 -7.24 1.84 -10.81
CA LEU A 123 -5.85 2.07 -11.22
C LEU A 123 -5.61 3.50 -11.71
N GLY A 124 -6.58 4.11 -12.39
CA GLY A 124 -6.50 5.51 -12.82
C GLY A 124 -5.22 5.79 -13.61
N GLN A 125 -4.37 6.68 -13.09
CA GLN A 125 -3.06 7.03 -13.69
C GLN A 125 -2.02 5.90 -13.64
N PHE A 126 -2.28 4.83 -12.86
CA PHE A 126 -1.41 3.66 -12.73
C PHE A 126 -1.84 2.49 -13.63
N TRP A 127 -2.80 2.69 -14.53
CA TRP A 127 -3.21 1.69 -15.52
C TRP A 127 -2.05 1.34 -16.44
#